data_AF-A4HUN8-F1
#
_entry.id   AF-A4HUN8-F1
#
_cell.length_a   1.000
_cell.length_b   1.000
_cell.length_c   1.000
_cell.angle_alpha   90.00
_cell.angle_beta   90.00
_cell.angle_gamma   90.00
#
_symmetry.space_group_name_H-M   'P 1'
#
loop_
_entity.id
_entity.type
_entity.pdbx_description
1 polymer ?
#
loop_
_entity_poly.entity_id
_entity_poly.type
_entity_poly.pdbx_seq_one_letter_code
_entity_poly.pdbx_strand_id
1 'polypeptide(L)'
;MGSNASHTEPQVPKECTMVAKRKEFERAKVIQEATFLTFKGLDTHDVYNCCVPFKINGTYHIFGRAERRSEWVNSHVRLFRKTGHDEYTLVEHAMQYQLEDPFLVKINEEALFGGVRVTKDHGKVSGYVCDFYRGKIDDLHYFTSGPKNMKDIRLVGLADGKIGVFSHHKTSKTCITGFIIIDSLDDLCSQVIDSAKPIDHTLFGDAWGGVNQPYLLSTGKIGCISHHGYLDTDANGEIINVYCITSFVYKPSTNKCYDYKILGTKNCFPDYPAKAPKLIDCAFVSGIVMREDGKCDLYSGVGDTREGRMVIDYPFEGHGTIADNVDF
;
A
#
# COMPACT_ATOMS: atom_id res chain seq x y z
N MET A 1 -41.84 23.87 -38.93
CA MET A 1 -40.44 23.41 -38.78
C MET A 1 -39.98 23.82 -37.39
N GLY A 2 -40.05 22.90 -36.42
CA GLY A 2 -39.49 23.09 -35.09
C GLY A 2 -38.77 21.79 -34.75
N SER A 3 -37.44 21.80 -34.79
CA SER A 3 -36.65 20.64 -34.41
C SER A 3 -36.69 20.51 -32.89
N ASN A 4 -37.27 19.41 -32.42
CA ASN A 4 -37.11 18.97 -31.05
C ASN A 4 -35.63 18.67 -30.82
N ALA A 5 -34.93 19.63 -30.21
CA ALA A 5 -33.64 19.38 -29.61
C ALA A 5 -33.85 18.37 -28.48
N SER A 6 -33.37 17.16 -28.69
CA SER A 6 -33.29 16.14 -27.65
C SER A 6 -32.39 16.67 -26.54
N HIS A 7 -32.98 17.12 -25.45
CA HIS A 7 -32.28 17.31 -24.19
C HIS A 7 -31.82 15.93 -23.71
N THR A 8 -30.56 15.59 -23.98
CA THR A 8 -29.86 14.54 -23.24
C THR A 8 -29.69 15.06 -21.82
N GLU A 9 -30.49 14.52 -20.89
CA GLU A 9 -30.27 14.74 -19.46
C GLU A 9 -28.80 14.41 -19.12
N PRO A 10 -28.12 15.24 -18.33
CA PRO A 10 -26.78 14.91 -17.88
C PRO A 10 -26.87 13.64 -17.03
N GLN A 11 -26.32 12.54 -17.53
CA GLN A 11 -26.22 11.30 -16.78
C GLN A 11 -25.43 11.59 -15.49
N VAL A 12 -26.12 11.50 -14.35
CA VAL A 12 -25.51 11.57 -13.03
C VAL A 12 -24.38 10.53 -13.00
N PRO A 13 -23.13 10.91 -12.69
CA PRO A 13 -22.03 9.97 -12.64
C PRO A 13 -22.37 8.82 -11.71
N LYS A 14 -22.17 7.58 -12.18
CA LYS A 14 -22.42 6.39 -11.37
C LYS A 14 -21.52 6.45 -10.12
N GLU A 15 -22.12 6.49 -8.94
CA GLU A 15 -21.41 6.44 -7.65
C GLU A 15 -20.63 5.12 -7.54
N CYS A 16 -19.38 5.20 -7.09
CA CYS A 16 -18.55 4.01 -6.91
C CYS A 16 -19.21 3.05 -5.91
N THR A 17 -19.26 1.76 -6.25
CA THR A 17 -19.82 0.70 -5.38
C THR A 17 -19.14 0.63 -4.01
N MET A 18 -17.90 1.09 -3.90
CA MET A 18 -17.17 1.18 -2.64
C MET A 18 -17.75 2.21 -1.67
N VAL A 19 -18.48 3.24 -2.15
CA VAL A 19 -19.06 4.27 -1.28
C VAL A 19 -20.07 3.65 -0.30
N ALA A 20 -20.91 2.72 -0.76
CA ALA A 20 -21.86 2.02 0.09
C ALA A 20 -21.15 1.14 1.15
N LYS A 21 -20.11 0.39 0.74
CA LYS A 21 -19.28 -0.42 1.65
C LYS A 21 -18.59 0.46 2.70
N ARG A 22 -18.09 1.63 2.31
CA ARG A 22 -17.46 2.59 3.21
C ARG A 22 -18.46 3.17 4.20
N LYS A 23 -19.65 3.60 3.76
CA LYS A 23 -20.71 4.10 4.66
C LYS A 23 -21.09 3.04 5.70
N GLU A 24 -21.19 1.77 5.29
CA GLU A 24 -21.43 0.66 6.22
C GLU A 24 -20.30 0.47 7.22
N PHE A 25 -19.04 0.48 6.77
CA PHE A 25 -17.86 0.43 7.63
C PHE A 25 -17.87 1.56 8.65
N GLU A 26 -18.07 2.82 8.21
CA GLU A 26 -18.03 3.98 9.10
C GLU A 26 -19.10 3.93 10.19
N ARG A 27 -20.26 3.33 9.89
CA ARG A 27 -21.35 3.10 10.85
C ARG A 27 -21.05 1.98 11.84
N ALA A 28 -20.34 0.94 11.42
CA ALA A 28 -20.13 -0.28 12.21
C ALA A 28 -18.74 -0.39 12.87
N LYS A 29 -17.78 0.46 12.49
CA LYS A 29 -16.40 0.38 12.96
C LYS A 29 -16.32 0.50 14.50
N VAL A 30 -15.42 -0.28 15.07
CA VAL A 30 -15.03 -0.18 16.48
C VAL A 30 -13.57 0.25 16.52
N ILE A 31 -13.33 1.49 16.91
CA ILE A 31 -11.97 2.02 17.08
C ILE A 31 -11.51 1.64 18.49
N GLN A 32 -10.50 0.78 18.59
CA GLN A 32 -9.93 0.35 19.87
C GLN A 32 -8.82 1.32 20.31
N GLU A 33 -7.70 1.28 19.58
CA GLU A 33 -6.54 2.14 19.76
C GLU A 33 -6.15 2.66 18.38
N ALA A 34 -5.90 3.96 18.26
CA ALA A 34 -5.39 4.58 17.05
C ALA A 34 -4.51 5.78 17.40
N THR A 35 -3.30 5.83 16.84
CA THR A 35 -2.28 6.84 17.17
C THR A 35 -1.42 7.16 15.96
N PHE A 36 -0.60 8.20 16.06
CA PHE A 36 0.46 8.50 15.10
C PHE A 36 1.81 8.09 15.65
N LEU A 37 2.67 7.60 14.76
CA LEU A 37 4.07 7.36 15.07
C LEU A 37 4.82 8.69 15.23
N THR A 38 5.74 8.72 16.18
CA THR A 38 6.68 9.83 16.37
C THR A 38 8.00 9.49 15.69
N PHE A 39 8.40 10.30 14.70
CA PHE A 39 9.70 10.20 14.06
C PHE A 39 10.67 11.26 14.60
N LYS A 40 11.88 10.84 14.97
CA LYS A 40 12.95 11.72 15.49
C LYS A 40 14.14 11.78 14.53
N GLY A 41 14.87 12.91 14.56
CA GLY A 41 16.09 13.12 13.78
C GLY A 41 15.85 13.60 12.35
N LEU A 42 14.60 13.94 11.99
CA LEU A 42 14.24 14.45 10.66
C LEU A 42 13.13 15.51 10.72
N ASP A 43 13.19 16.41 11.69
CA ASP A 43 12.12 17.37 12.04
C ASP A 43 11.68 18.32 10.91
N THR A 44 12.51 18.44 9.86
CA THR A 44 12.22 19.27 8.68
C THR A 44 11.31 18.59 7.66
N HIS A 45 11.01 17.30 7.82
CA HIS A 45 10.21 16.49 6.88
C HIS A 45 9.03 15.83 7.59
N ASP A 46 7.94 15.66 6.84
CA ASP A 46 6.92 14.68 7.21
C ASP A 46 7.45 13.27 6.88
N VAL A 47 7.01 12.27 7.65
CA VAL A 47 7.31 10.86 7.39
C VAL A 47 5.98 10.09 7.36
N TYR A 48 5.73 9.39 6.25
CA TYR A 48 4.45 8.75 5.92
C TYR A 48 4.66 7.60 4.93
N ASN A 49 3.57 6.93 4.54
CA ASN A 49 3.53 5.82 3.56
C ASN A 49 4.68 4.83 3.76
N CYS A 50 4.91 4.41 4.99
CA CYS A 50 6.04 3.56 5.34
C CYS A 50 5.90 2.14 4.77
N CYS A 51 6.97 1.36 4.79
CA CYS A 51 6.84 -0.10 4.70
C CYS A 51 6.24 -0.68 6.00
N VAL A 52 5.84 -1.94 6.00
CA VAL A 52 5.51 -2.65 7.26
C VAL A 52 6.71 -2.63 8.21
N PRO A 53 6.52 -2.45 9.54
CA PRO A 53 7.61 -2.62 10.50
C PRO A 53 8.21 -4.03 10.42
N PHE A 54 9.54 -4.09 10.49
CA PHE A 54 10.32 -5.32 10.38
C PHE A 54 11.39 -5.34 11.47
N LYS A 55 12.02 -6.48 11.73
CA LYS A 55 13.13 -6.53 12.71
C LYS A 55 14.47 -6.66 12.02
N ILE A 56 15.48 -6.06 12.63
CA ILE A 56 16.90 -6.32 12.37
C ILE A 56 17.50 -6.71 13.72
N ASN A 57 18.01 -7.94 13.84
CA ASN A 57 18.62 -8.43 15.08
C ASN A 57 17.71 -8.24 16.31
N GLY A 58 16.42 -8.56 16.16
CA GLY A 58 15.41 -8.46 17.23
C GLY A 58 14.87 -7.05 17.51
N THR A 59 15.40 -6.00 16.87
CA THR A 59 14.94 -4.62 17.05
C THR A 59 14.07 -4.17 15.88
N TYR A 60 12.90 -3.59 16.16
CA TYR A 60 12.02 -3.06 15.13
C TYR A 60 12.64 -1.86 14.38
N HIS A 61 12.48 -1.88 13.07
CA HIS A 61 12.83 -0.84 12.13
C HIS A 61 11.67 -0.58 11.17
N ILE A 62 11.72 0.54 10.47
CA ILE A 62 10.75 0.89 9.43
C ILE A 62 11.43 1.79 8.39
N PHE A 63 11.12 1.59 7.10
CA PHE A 63 11.46 2.54 6.06
C PHE A 63 10.30 3.51 5.86
N GLY A 64 10.56 4.81 6.00
CA GLY A 64 9.54 5.84 5.83
C GLY A 64 9.81 6.72 4.61
N ARG A 65 8.76 7.07 3.86
CA ARG A 65 8.83 8.14 2.85
C ARG A 65 8.93 9.47 3.58
N ALA A 66 10.05 10.16 3.39
CA ALA A 66 10.30 11.48 3.95
C ALA A 66 10.18 12.55 2.85
N GLU A 67 9.33 13.55 3.08
CA GLU A 67 9.14 14.69 2.18
C GLU A 67 8.78 15.94 2.99
N ARG A 68 9.24 17.12 2.58
CA ARG A 68 8.85 18.36 3.25
C ARG A 68 7.37 18.65 3.00
N ARG A 69 6.67 19.20 4.01
CA ARG A 69 5.23 19.50 3.95
C ARG A 69 4.81 20.20 2.66
N SER A 70 5.53 21.27 2.28
CA SER A 70 5.22 22.13 1.13
C SER A 70 5.77 21.64 -0.22
N GLU A 71 6.68 20.67 -0.22
CA GLU A 71 7.29 20.16 -1.45
C GLU A 71 6.47 18.99 -2.00
N TRP A 72 6.51 18.80 -3.32
CA TRP A 72 5.86 17.68 -3.99
C TRP A 72 6.86 16.97 -4.89
N VAL A 73 6.80 15.63 -4.92
CA VAL A 73 7.63 14.80 -5.78
C VAL A 73 9.13 15.03 -5.50
N ASN A 74 9.49 15.19 -4.22
CA ASN A 74 10.87 15.36 -3.75
C ASN A 74 11.18 14.42 -2.58
N SER A 75 10.53 13.26 -2.58
CA SER A 75 10.62 12.28 -1.51
C SER A 75 11.93 11.51 -1.53
N HIS A 76 12.38 11.14 -0.33
CA HIS A 76 13.43 10.15 -0.11
C HIS A 76 12.96 9.13 0.91
N VAL A 77 13.37 7.87 0.77
CA VAL A 77 13.14 6.84 1.77
C VAL A 77 14.31 6.81 2.75
N ARG A 78 13.99 6.82 4.04
CA ARG A 78 14.95 6.76 5.15
C ARG A 78 14.62 5.60 6.06
N LEU A 79 15.66 4.96 6.61
CA LEU A 79 15.54 3.94 7.64
C LEU A 79 15.40 4.59 9.02
N PHE A 80 14.46 4.09 9.82
CA PHE A 80 14.30 4.46 11.22
C PHE A 80 14.29 3.22 12.11
N ARG A 81 14.85 3.34 13.32
CA ARG A 81 14.89 2.31 14.35
C ARG A 81 13.92 2.67 15.46
N LYS A 82 13.14 1.70 15.95
CA LYS A 82 12.24 1.91 17.09
C LYS A 82 13.04 2.26 18.35
N THR A 83 12.71 3.37 19.01
CA THR A 83 13.37 3.87 20.23
C THR A 83 12.41 4.01 21.41
N GLY A 84 11.12 3.79 21.20
CA GLY A 84 10.08 3.81 22.23
C GLY A 84 8.78 3.21 21.72
N HIS A 85 7.74 3.25 22.54
CA HIS A 85 6.39 2.91 22.09
C HIS A 85 5.93 3.93 21.04
N ASP A 86 5.59 3.45 19.84
CA ASP A 86 5.27 4.26 18.66
C ASP A 86 6.28 5.36 18.31
N GLU A 87 7.55 5.15 18.66
CA GLU A 87 8.61 6.11 18.41
C GLU A 87 9.75 5.47 17.62
N TYR A 88 10.14 6.14 16.53
CA TYR A 88 11.18 5.71 15.61
C TYR A 88 12.20 6.84 15.40
N THR A 89 13.48 6.55 15.58
CA THR A 89 14.58 7.51 15.38
C THR A 89 15.34 7.20 14.10
N LEU A 90 15.67 8.24 13.33
CA LEU A 90 16.44 8.14 12.09
C LEU A 90 17.76 7.38 12.30
N VAL A 91 18.06 6.43 11.42
CA VAL A 91 19.37 5.78 11.35
C VAL A 91 20.25 6.62 10.43
N GLU A 92 21.01 7.56 10.99
CA GLU A 92 21.70 8.62 10.23
C GLU A 92 22.69 8.10 9.19
N HIS A 93 23.38 6.99 9.48
CA HIS A 93 24.39 6.37 8.62
C HIS A 93 23.80 5.43 7.56
N ALA A 94 22.50 5.13 7.60
CA ALA A 94 21.86 4.25 6.62
C ALA A 94 21.76 4.92 5.25
N MET A 95 21.83 4.09 4.20
CA MET A 95 21.62 4.53 2.81
C MET A 95 20.26 5.23 2.64
N GLN A 96 20.23 6.25 1.78
CA GLN A 96 19.01 6.97 1.43
C GLN A 96 18.60 6.59 0.02
N TYR A 97 17.32 6.29 -0.19
CA TYR A 97 16.84 5.92 -1.51
C TYR A 97 15.98 7.05 -2.06
N GLN A 98 16.29 7.53 -3.27
CA GLN A 98 15.46 8.53 -3.95
C GLN A 98 14.22 7.85 -4.55
N LEU A 99 13.31 7.44 -3.66
CA LEU A 99 12.10 6.68 -3.96
C LEU A 99 10.90 7.26 -3.19
N GLU A 100 9.71 6.93 -3.66
CA GLU A 100 8.43 7.10 -2.95
C GLU A 100 7.90 5.74 -2.48
N ASP A 101 7.01 5.76 -1.48
CA ASP A 101 6.16 4.64 -1.04
C ASP A 101 6.91 3.29 -0.88
N PRO A 102 7.87 3.20 0.07
CA PRO A 102 8.69 2.01 0.29
C PRO A 102 7.86 0.80 0.72
N PHE A 103 8.31 -0.39 0.33
CA PHE A 103 7.75 -1.67 0.76
C PHE A 103 8.87 -2.70 0.96
N LEU A 104 8.60 -3.71 1.79
CA LEU A 104 9.58 -4.72 2.18
C LEU A 104 8.91 -6.08 2.39
N VAL A 105 9.52 -7.14 1.88
CA VAL A 105 9.16 -8.54 2.16
C VAL A 105 10.43 -9.37 2.32
N LYS A 106 10.31 -10.53 2.96
CA LYS A 106 11.35 -11.57 2.96
C LYS A 106 11.04 -12.60 1.87
N ILE A 107 12.02 -12.92 1.03
CA ILE A 107 11.94 -13.96 0.01
C ILE A 107 13.18 -14.84 0.17
N ASN A 108 13.03 -16.15 0.39
CA ASN A 108 14.16 -17.08 0.52
C ASN A 108 15.29 -16.59 1.47
N GLU A 109 14.91 -16.10 2.66
CA GLU A 109 15.78 -15.50 3.69
C GLU A 109 16.53 -14.21 3.33
N GLU A 110 16.38 -13.67 2.11
CA GLU A 110 16.86 -12.33 1.78
C GLU A 110 15.74 -11.28 1.83
N ALA A 111 16.14 -10.03 2.05
CA ALA A 111 15.22 -8.91 1.92
C ALA A 111 14.95 -8.61 0.44
N LEU A 112 13.69 -8.38 0.10
CA LEU A 112 13.28 -7.71 -1.12
C LEU A 112 12.66 -6.38 -0.72
N PHE A 113 13.37 -5.29 -1.01
CA PHE A 113 12.94 -3.92 -0.79
C PHE A 113 12.57 -3.27 -2.12
N GLY A 114 11.59 -2.38 -2.12
CA GLY A 114 11.30 -1.58 -3.28
C GLY A 114 10.62 -0.27 -2.96
N GLY A 115 10.48 0.54 -4.00
CA GLY A 115 9.81 1.84 -3.95
C GLY A 115 9.67 2.41 -5.35
N VAL A 116 8.96 3.53 -5.48
CA VAL A 116 8.68 4.16 -6.77
C VAL A 116 9.74 5.22 -7.07
N ARG A 117 10.55 5.01 -8.13
CA ARG A 117 11.42 6.06 -8.67
C ARG A 117 10.63 6.94 -9.62
N VAL A 118 10.69 8.25 -9.39
CA VAL A 118 10.08 9.25 -10.29
C VAL A 118 11.15 9.85 -11.21
N THR A 119 10.87 9.88 -12.51
CA THR A 119 11.68 10.58 -13.51
C THR A 119 11.08 11.95 -13.80
N LYS A 120 11.94 12.98 -13.86
CA LYS A 120 11.54 14.33 -14.26
C LYS A 120 12.24 14.73 -15.55
N ASP A 121 11.52 15.44 -16.40
CA ASP A 121 12.04 16.14 -17.57
C ASP A 121 11.60 17.61 -17.50
N HIS A 122 12.55 18.54 -17.64
CA HIS A 122 12.30 19.98 -17.46
C HIS A 122 11.49 20.34 -16.18
N GLY A 123 11.80 19.68 -15.06
CA GLY A 123 11.14 19.91 -13.76
C GLY A 123 9.74 19.30 -13.61
N LYS A 124 9.20 18.65 -14.64
CA LYS A 124 7.89 17.98 -14.62
C LYS A 124 8.07 16.46 -14.57
N VAL A 125 7.15 15.76 -13.92
CA VAL A 125 7.14 14.29 -13.92
C VAL A 125 6.91 13.77 -15.35
N SER A 126 7.85 12.99 -15.87
CA SER A 126 7.80 12.38 -17.21
C SER A 126 7.55 10.87 -17.17
N GLY A 127 7.69 10.25 -16.01
CA GLY A 127 7.36 8.85 -15.77
C GLY A 127 7.73 8.40 -14.36
N TYR A 128 7.36 7.17 -14.04
CA TYR A 128 7.78 6.49 -12.81
C TYR A 128 7.90 4.98 -13.04
N VAL A 129 8.69 4.31 -12.22
CA VAL A 129 8.85 2.84 -12.19
C VAL A 129 9.01 2.38 -10.75
N CYS A 130 8.61 1.16 -10.42
CA CYS A 130 9.08 0.52 -9.19
C CYS A 130 10.52 0.03 -9.39
N ASP A 131 11.42 0.42 -8.50
CA ASP A 131 12.74 -0.18 -8.39
C ASP A 131 12.74 -1.25 -7.30
N PHE A 132 13.47 -2.33 -7.54
CA PHE A 132 13.62 -3.44 -6.61
C PHE A 132 15.09 -3.63 -6.22
N TYR A 133 15.29 -3.84 -4.94
CA TYR A 133 16.57 -4.08 -4.29
C TYR A 133 16.48 -5.41 -3.54
N ARG A 134 17.56 -6.16 -3.49
CA ARG A 134 17.62 -7.43 -2.78
C ARG A 134 18.91 -7.60 -1.96
N GLY A 135 18.94 -8.62 -1.11
CA GLY A 135 20.14 -9.00 -0.34
C GLY A 135 19.94 -8.91 1.16
N LYS A 136 21.03 -8.68 1.90
CA LYS A 136 20.97 -8.47 3.35
C LYS A 136 20.34 -7.10 3.64
N ILE A 137 19.61 -7.00 4.74
CA ILE A 137 18.84 -5.80 5.08
C ILE A 137 19.72 -4.56 5.31
N ASP A 138 20.99 -4.76 5.65
CA ASP A 138 22.02 -3.73 5.84
C ASP A 138 22.83 -3.41 4.57
N ASP A 139 22.63 -4.15 3.47
CA ASP A 139 23.38 -4.00 2.22
C ASP A 139 22.52 -4.35 0.98
N LEU A 140 21.46 -3.54 0.77
CA LEU A 140 20.48 -3.73 -0.29
C LEU A 140 21.03 -3.33 -1.67
N HIS A 141 21.02 -4.27 -2.62
CA HIS A 141 21.50 -4.09 -3.99
C HIS A 141 20.34 -3.93 -4.98
N TYR A 142 20.29 -2.80 -5.68
CA TYR A 142 19.38 -2.63 -6.82
C TYR A 142 19.66 -3.69 -7.88
N PHE A 143 18.62 -4.34 -8.41
CA PHE A 143 18.80 -5.39 -9.41
C PHE A 143 17.83 -5.33 -10.60
N THR A 144 16.62 -4.76 -10.45
CA THR A 144 15.64 -4.69 -11.54
C THR A 144 14.63 -3.56 -11.32
N SER A 145 13.91 -3.19 -12.38
CA SER A 145 12.78 -2.25 -12.33
C SER A 145 11.55 -2.86 -13.00
N GLY A 146 10.37 -2.44 -12.53
CA GLY A 146 9.08 -2.81 -13.10
C GLY A 146 8.76 -2.10 -14.43
N PRO A 147 7.58 -2.38 -15.02
CA PRO A 147 7.11 -1.70 -16.22
C PRO A 147 7.00 -0.18 -16.05
N LYS A 148 7.15 0.54 -17.15
CA LYS A 148 6.98 2.00 -17.18
C LYS A 148 5.58 2.39 -16.70
N ASN A 149 5.51 3.37 -15.81
CA ASN A 149 4.28 3.91 -15.22
C ASN A 149 3.44 2.88 -14.46
N MET A 150 4.08 1.83 -13.93
CA MET A 150 3.45 0.87 -13.02
C MET A 150 3.99 1.08 -11.60
N LYS A 151 3.06 1.25 -10.65
CA LYS A 151 3.30 1.21 -9.20
C LYS A 151 2.51 0.04 -8.60
N ASP A 152 2.50 -0.08 -7.27
CA ASP A 152 1.73 -1.12 -6.55
C ASP A 152 2.09 -2.57 -6.94
N ILE A 153 3.34 -2.79 -7.36
CA ILE A 153 3.88 -4.13 -7.57
C ILE A 153 4.32 -4.69 -6.21
N ARG A 154 3.91 -5.90 -5.86
CA ARG A 154 4.23 -6.56 -4.59
C ARG A 154 4.56 -8.03 -4.79
N LEU A 155 5.44 -8.55 -3.95
CA LEU A 155 5.94 -9.93 -4.03
C LEU A 155 5.64 -10.68 -2.72
N VAL A 156 5.49 -11.99 -2.79
CA VAL A 156 5.32 -12.87 -1.62
C VAL A 156 5.94 -14.24 -1.90
N GLY A 157 6.65 -14.79 -0.91
CA GLY A 157 7.13 -16.18 -0.96
C GLY A 157 5.95 -17.14 -0.83
N LEU A 158 5.84 -18.12 -1.72
CA LEU A 158 4.77 -19.12 -1.70
C LEU A 158 5.21 -20.37 -0.92
N ALA A 159 4.23 -21.18 -0.53
CA ALA A 159 4.46 -22.40 0.26
C ALA A 159 5.38 -23.44 -0.43
N ASP A 160 5.52 -23.37 -1.76
CA ASP A 160 6.38 -24.23 -2.56
C ASP A 160 7.76 -23.60 -2.88
N GLY A 161 8.08 -22.45 -2.27
CA GLY A 161 9.35 -21.74 -2.47
C GLY A 161 9.40 -20.85 -3.72
N LYS A 162 8.37 -20.88 -4.56
CA LYS A 162 8.21 -19.92 -5.67
C LYS A 162 7.79 -18.55 -5.15
N ILE A 163 7.71 -17.57 -6.05
CA ILE A 163 7.37 -16.19 -5.70
C ILE A 163 6.10 -15.77 -6.44
N GLY A 164 5.09 -15.34 -5.69
CA GLY A 164 3.91 -14.67 -6.24
C GLY A 164 4.19 -13.19 -6.46
N VAL A 165 3.83 -12.66 -7.62
CA VAL A 165 4.00 -11.25 -7.99
C VAL A 165 2.64 -10.66 -8.33
N PHE A 166 2.20 -9.67 -7.56
CA PHE A 166 1.05 -8.83 -7.88
C PHE A 166 1.49 -7.66 -8.76
N SER A 167 0.78 -7.41 -9.85
CA SER A 167 0.95 -6.25 -10.73
C SER A 167 -0.24 -5.29 -10.64
N HIS A 168 -0.11 -4.08 -11.19
CA HIS A 168 -1.20 -3.10 -11.26
C HIS A 168 -1.23 -2.41 -12.62
N HIS A 169 -2.12 -2.84 -13.50
CA HIS A 169 -2.25 -2.27 -14.84
C HIS A 169 -3.26 -1.12 -14.83
N LYS A 170 -2.78 0.10 -15.06
CA LYS A 170 -3.64 1.26 -15.25
C LYS A 170 -4.11 1.32 -16.70
N THR A 171 -5.42 1.25 -16.91
CA THR A 171 -6.07 1.47 -18.20
C THR A 171 -6.71 2.86 -18.23
N SER A 172 -7.30 3.25 -19.36
CA SER A 172 -8.05 4.51 -19.46
C SER A 172 -9.33 4.54 -18.61
N LYS A 173 -9.85 3.38 -18.18
CA LYS A 173 -11.14 3.26 -17.48
C LYS A 173 -11.07 2.64 -16.10
N THR A 174 -10.02 1.88 -15.81
CA THR A 174 -9.91 1.08 -14.58
C THR A 174 -8.46 0.74 -14.24
N CYS A 175 -8.25 0.30 -13.00
CA CYS A 175 -7.01 -0.26 -12.49
C CYS A 175 -7.21 -1.77 -12.30
N ILE A 176 -6.32 -2.58 -12.86
CA ILE A 176 -6.43 -4.04 -12.86
C ILE A 176 -5.25 -4.64 -12.11
N THR A 177 -5.51 -5.23 -10.95
CA THR A 177 -4.52 -6.07 -10.26
C THR A 177 -4.29 -7.37 -11.03
N GLY A 178 -3.04 -7.68 -11.36
CA GLY A 178 -2.64 -8.95 -11.96
C GLY A 178 -1.89 -9.83 -10.96
N PHE A 179 -1.72 -11.11 -11.29
CA PHE A 179 -0.88 -12.05 -10.54
C PHE A 179 -0.13 -13.00 -11.49
N ILE A 180 1.13 -13.28 -11.16
CA ILE A 180 1.97 -14.28 -11.81
C ILE A 180 2.87 -14.96 -10.78
N ILE A 181 3.33 -16.18 -11.08
CA ILE A 181 4.29 -16.92 -10.25
C ILE A 181 5.60 -17.01 -11.03
N ILE A 182 6.70 -16.71 -10.35
CA ILE A 182 8.08 -16.87 -10.85
C ILE A 182 8.86 -17.83 -9.94
N ASP A 183 9.95 -18.39 -10.45
CA ASP A 183 10.74 -19.39 -9.70
C ASP A 183 11.67 -18.72 -8.68
N SER A 184 12.28 -17.59 -9.05
CA SER A 184 13.25 -16.89 -8.22
C SER A 184 13.22 -15.37 -8.45
N LEU A 185 13.89 -14.60 -7.59
CA LEU A 185 14.06 -13.17 -7.80
C LEU A 185 14.86 -12.84 -9.07
N ASP A 186 15.68 -13.77 -9.58
CA ASP A 186 16.43 -13.58 -10.83
C ASP A 186 15.52 -13.51 -12.06
N ASP A 187 14.30 -14.06 -11.95
CA ASP A 187 13.29 -14.03 -13.01
C ASP A 187 12.44 -12.76 -12.99
N LEU A 188 12.60 -11.90 -11.97
CA LEU A 188 11.81 -10.68 -11.84
C LEU A 188 12.29 -9.62 -12.83
N CYS A 189 11.50 -9.40 -13.88
CA CYS A 189 11.74 -8.34 -14.84
C CYS A 189 10.44 -7.67 -15.30
N SER A 190 10.57 -6.52 -15.96
CA SER A 190 9.44 -5.73 -16.46
C SER A 190 8.50 -6.56 -17.35
N GLN A 191 9.03 -7.40 -18.24
CA GLN A 191 8.23 -8.24 -19.13
C GLN A 191 7.37 -9.25 -18.37
N VAL A 192 7.95 -9.90 -17.35
CA VAL A 192 7.23 -10.89 -16.54
C VAL A 192 6.13 -10.23 -15.72
N ILE A 193 6.41 -9.08 -15.10
CA ILE A 193 5.41 -8.30 -14.36
C ILE A 193 4.27 -7.86 -15.29
N ASP A 194 4.58 -7.36 -16.49
CA ASP A 194 3.57 -6.89 -17.44
C ASP A 194 2.73 -8.02 -18.06
N SER A 195 3.23 -9.26 -17.99
CA SER A 195 2.52 -10.46 -18.46
C SER A 195 1.54 -11.06 -17.44
N ALA A 196 1.48 -10.49 -16.22
CA ALA A 196 0.65 -11.01 -15.15
C ALA A 196 -0.84 -11.03 -15.52
N LYS A 197 -1.52 -12.12 -15.19
CA LYS A 197 -2.93 -12.31 -15.54
C LYS A 197 -3.83 -11.60 -14.52
N PRO A 198 -4.90 -10.91 -14.95
CA PRO A 198 -5.85 -10.29 -14.02
C PRO A 198 -6.36 -11.29 -12.98
N ILE A 199 -6.39 -10.89 -11.71
CA ILE A 199 -7.09 -11.65 -10.67
C ILE A 199 -8.61 -11.53 -10.83
N ASP A 200 -9.40 -12.31 -10.08
CA ASP A 200 -10.85 -12.12 -10.05
C ASP A 200 -11.20 -10.80 -9.32
N HIS A 201 -11.59 -9.77 -10.10
CA HIS A 201 -11.99 -8.46 -9.56
C HIS A 201 -13.44 -8.37 -9.09
N THR A 202 -14.23 -9.45 -9.17
CA THR A 202 -15.68 -9.43 -8.88
C THR A 202 -16.01 -8.78 -7.53
N LEU A 203 -15.20 -9.03 -6.49
CA LEU A 203 -15.43 -8.50 -5.15
C LEU A 203 -15.11 -7.00 -4.99
N PHE A 204 -14.23 -6.44 -5.83
CA PHE A 204 -13.79 -5.05 -5.71
C PHE A 204 -14.74 -4.07 -6.41
N GLY A 205 -15.60 -4.57 -7.30
CA GLY A 205 -16.53 -3.75 -8.06
C GLY A 205 -15.78 -2.78 -8.98
N ASP A 206 -16.00 -1.49 -8.77
CA ASP A 206 -15.37 -0.39 -9.49
C ASP A 206 -14.31 0.37 -8.66
N ALA A 207 -13.96 -0.14 -7.47
CA ALA A 207 -12.86 0.41 -6.68
C ALA A 207 -11.53 0.18 -7.41
N TRP A 208 -10.70 1.21 -7.51
CA TRP A 208 -9.30 1.03 -7.88
C TRP A 208 -8.45 0.80 -6.64
N GLY A 209 -7.32 0.12 -6.80
CA GLY A 209 -6.45 -0.15 -5.68
C GLY A 209 -5.39 -1.16 -6.01
N GLY A 210 -4.64 -1.56 -5.00
CA GLY A 210 -3.56 -2.52 -5.14
C GLY A 210 -3.16 -3.10 -3.79
N VAL A 211 -2.37 -4.16 -3.87
CA VAL A 211 -1.75 -4.78 -2.69
C VAL A 211 -0.65 -3.86 -2.18
N ASN A 212 -0.58 -3.68 -0.86
CA ASN A 212 0.50 -2.98 -0.17
C ASN A 212 1.41 -3.96 0.56
N GLN A 213 0.82 -4.95 1.25
CA GLN A 213 1.57 -6.00 1.92
C GLN A 213 0.84 -7.35 1.79
N PRO A 214 1.38 -8.29 0.98
CA PRO A 214 0.91 -9.67 0.94
C PRO A 214 1.58 -10.49 2.06
N TYR A 215 0.85 -11.50 2.55
CA TYR A 215 1.29 -12.45 3.57
C TYR A 215 0.95 -13.87 3.13
N LEU A 216 1.91 -14.79 3.17
CA LEU A 216 1.62 -16.21 3.06
C LEU A 216 0.83 -16.66 4.29
N LEU A 217 -0.32 -17.32 4.06
CA LEU A 217 -1.12 -17.93 5.12
C LEU A 217 -0.82 -19.43 5.23
N SER A 218 -1.05 -20.01 6.40
CA SER A 218 -0.83 -21.44 6.68
C SER A 218 -1.65 -22.39 5.81
N THR A 219 -2.67 -21.89 5.11
CA THR A 219 -3.46 -22.63 4.13
C THR A 219 -2.89 -22.59 2.70
N GLY A 220 -1.77 -21.90 2.48
CA GLY A 220 -1.20 -21.63 1.15
C GLY A 220 -1.93 -20.55 0.35
N LYS A 221 -2.96 -19.92 0.92
CA LYS A 221 -3.56 -18.68 0.40
C LYS A 221 -2.65 -17.48 0.74
N ILE A 222 -2.94 -16.34 0.13
CA ILE A 222 -2.24 -15.08 0.37
C ILE A 222 -3.23 -14.11 1.02
N GLY A 223 -2.94 -13.65 2.23
CA GLY A 223 -3.64 -12.53 2.85
C GLY A 223 -3.08 -11.23 2.32
N CYS A 224 -3.91 -10.40 1.69
CA CYS A 224 -3.49 -9.13 1.11
C CYS A 224 -4.01 -7.98 1.97
N ILE A 225 -3.10 -7.20 2.55
CA ILE A 225 -3.40 -5.86 3.02
C ILE A 225 -3.23 -4.91 1.83
N SER A 226 -4.26 -4.12 1.54
CA SER A 226 -4.39 -3.36 0.31
C SER A 226 -5.00 -1.98 0.54
N HIS A 227 -4.76 -1.06 -0.38
CA HIS A 227 -5.54 0.17 -0.48
C HIS A 227 -6.59 0.02 -1.58
N HIS A 228 -7.79 0.55 -1.36
CA HIS A 228 -8.76 0.76 -2.43
C HIS A 228 -9.40 2.14 -2.30
N GLY A 229 -9.73 2.76 -3.42
CA GLY A 229 -10.17 4.13 -3.48
C GLY A 229 -11.17 4.42 -4.60
N TYR A 230 -11.67 5.65 -4.55
CA TYR A 230 -12.64 6.21 -5.49
C TYR A 230 -12.56 7.75 -5.49
N LEU A 231 -13.20 8.42 -6.45
CA LEU A 231 -13.35 9.89 -6.41
C LEU A 231 -14.62 10.25 -5.66
N ASP A 232 -14.48 11.21 -4.76
CA ASP A 232 -15.58 11.96 -4.19
C ASP A 232 -15.41 13.45 -4.53
N THR A 233 -16.36 14.28 -4.14
CA THR A 233 -16.29 15.73 -4.29
C THR A 233 -16.60 16.44 -2.98
N ASP A 234 -15.89 17.52 -2.69
CA ASP A 234 -16.23 18.38 -1.57
C ASP A 234 -17.47 19.27 -1.86
N ALA A 235 -17.85 20.11 -0.89
CA ALA A 235 -18.98 21.02 -1.01
C ALA A 235 -18.86 22.06 -2.15
N ASN A 236 -17.64 22.31 -2.65
CA ASN A 236 -17.37 23.21 -3.77
C ASN A 236 -17.24 22.45 -5.11
N GLY A 237 -17.37 21.12 -5.12
CA GLY A 237 -17.19 20.28 -6.30
C GLY A 237 -15.72 19.94 -6.60
N GLU A 238 -14.78 20.24 -5.71
CA GLU A 238 -13.37 19.87 -5.86
C GLU A 238 -13.17 18.38 -5.58
N ILE A 239 -12.31 17.73 -6.37
CA ILE A 239 -12.11 16.28 -6.29
C ILE A 239 -11.37 15.91 -5.00
N ILE A 240 -11.95 14.96 -4.25
CA ILE A 240 -11.29 14.24 -3.15
C ILE A 240 -10.90 12.86 -3.66
N ASN A 241 -9.63 12.48 -3.49
CA ASN A 241 -9.15 11.13 -3.79
C ASN A 241 -9.28 10.31 -2.51
N VAL A 242 -10.37 9.57 -2.40
CA VAL A 242 -10.63 8.74 -1.23
C VAL A 242 -9.78 7.48 -1.31
N TYR A 243 -9.02 7.18 -0.25
CA TYR A 243 -8.28 5.93 -0.09
C TYR A 243 -8.60 5.30 1.26
N CYS A 244 -9.12 4.07 1.22
CA CYS A 244 -9.40 3.27 2.41
C CYS A 244 -8.38 2.14 2.54
N ILE A 245 -8.13 1.76 3.79
CA ILE A 245 -7.37 0.56 4.13
C ILE A 245 -8.30 -0.63 4.01
N THR A 246 -7.87 -1.65 3.26
CA THR A 246 -8.67 -2.82 2.93
C THR A 246 -7.88 -4.11 3.11
N SER A 247 -8.59 -5.23 3.13
CA SER A 247 -8.00 -6.55 3.00
C SER A 247 -8.82 -7.41 2.06
N PHE A 248 -8.16 -8.41 1.47
CA PHE A 248 -8.81 -9.57 0.87
C PHE A 248 -7.89 -10.78 1.00
N VAL A 249 -8.42 -11.98 0.81
CA VAL A 249 -7.61 -13.21 0.71
C VAL A 249 -7.63 -13.68 -0.73
N TYR A 250 -6.47 -14.03 -1.28
CA TYR A 250 -6.30 -14.52 -2.64
C TYR A 250 -5.83 -15.98 -2.64
N LYS A 251 -6.42 -16.81 -3.49
CA LYS A 251 -6.01 -18.22 -3.69
C LYS A 251 -5.37 -18.37 -5.08
N PRO A 252 -4.03 -18.50 -5.16
CA PRO A 252 -3.30 -18.60 -6.43
C PRO A 252 -3.81 -19.71 -7.36
N SER A 253 -4.09 -20.90 -6.81
CA SER A 253 -4.47 -22.08 -7.61
C SER A 253 -5.80 -21.97 -8.33
N THR A 254 -6.68 -21.06 -7.90
CA THR A 254 -7.99 -20.85 -8.53
C THR A 254 -8.17 -19.43 -9.08
N ASN A 255 -7.19 -18.55 -8.90
CA ASN A 255 -7.28 -17.13 -9.21
C ASN A 255 -8.52 -16.44 -8.59
N LYS A 256 -8.88 -16.81 -7.35
CA LYS A 256 -10.08 -16.30 -6.66
C LYS A 256 -9.75 -15.43 -5.46
N CYS A 257 -10.54 -14.38 -5.27
CA CYS A 257 -10.50 -13.49 -4.11
C CYS A 257 -11.64 -13.83 -3.13
N TYR A 258 -11.40 -13.61 -1.84
CA TYR A 258 -12.33 -13.89 -0.75
C TYR A 258 -12.28 -12.74 0.28
N ASP A 259 -13.37 -12.57 1.02
CA ASP A 259 -13.47 -11.68 2.20
C ASP A 259 -12.89 -10.28 2.00
N TYR A 260 -13.18 -9.67 0.86
CA TYR A 260 -12.86 -8.27 0.61
C TYR A 260 -13.65 -7.36 1.57
N LYS A 261 -12.92 -6.57 2.36
CA LYS A 261 -13.50 -5.66 3.37
C LYS A 261 -12.62 -4.44 3.62
N ILE A 262 -13.23 -3.39 4.13
CA ILE A 262 -12.55 -2.20 4.65
C ILE A 262 -12.12 -2.47 6.09
N LEU A 263 -10.87 -2.15 6.41
CA LEU A 263 -10.28 -2.27 7.74
C LEU A 263 -10.13 -0.93 8.46
N GLY A 264 -9.97 0.16 7.69
CA GLY A 264 -9.71 1.48 8.23
C GLY A 264 -9.89 2.58 7.20
N THR A 265 -10.18 3.77 7.68
CA THR A 265 -10.23 5.01 6.90
C THR A 265 -9.39 6.06 7.62
N LYS A 266 -9.15 7.23 6.99
CA LYS A 266 -8.39 8.31 7.64
C LYS A 266 -9.01 8.72 8.98
N ASN A 267 -10.33 8.73 9.09
CA ASN A 267 -11.04 9.13 10.31
C ASN A 267 -11.01 8.06 11.43
N CYS A 268 -10.38 6.91 11.20
CA CYS A 268 -10.04 5.99 12.29
C CYS A 268 -8.85 6.49 13.12
N PHE A 269 -8.00 7.35 12.54
CA PHE A 269 -6.82 7.92 13.19
C PHE A 269 -7.14 9.28 13.82
N PRO A 270 -6.30 9.78 14.75
CA PRO A 270 -6.48 11.12 15.31
C PRO A 270 -6.51 12.21 14.22
N ASP A 271 -7.25 13.29 14.47
CA ASP A 271 -7.35 14.41 13.52
C ASP A 271 -5.97 15.05 13.29
N TYR A 272 -5.58 15.15 12.01
CA TYR A 272 -4.35 15.80 11.59
C TYR A 272 -4.44 16.33 10.15
N PRO A 273 -3.84 17.50 9.83
CA PRO A 273 -3.89 18.09 8.50
C PRO A 273 -3.32 17.17 7.42
N ALA A 274 -4.07 16.95 6.34
CA ALA A 274 -3.53 16.30 5.15
C ALA A 274 -2.61 17.26 4.37
N LYS A 275 -1.77 16.72 3.48
CA LYS A 275 -0.82 17.49 2.66
C LYS A 275 -1.52 18.43 1.66
N ALA A 276 -2.72 18.06 1.20
CA ALA A 276 -3.58 18.87 0.35
C ALA A 276 -5.06 18.56 0.60
N PRO A 277 -5.99 19.47 0.26
CA PRO A 277 -7.44 19.24 0.41
C PRO A 277 -7.93 17.95 -0.27
N LYS A 278 -7.42 17.64 -1.47
CA LYS A 278 -7.77 16.40 -2.22
C LYS A 278 -7.38 15.09 -1.50
N LEU A 279 -6.62 15.16 -0.41
CA LEU A 279 -6.13 14.03 0.39
C LEU A 279 -6.74 14.00 1.81
N ILE A 280 -7.77 14.82 2.05
CA ILE A 280 -8.44 14.92 3.36
C ILE A 280 -9.07 13.60 3.82
N ASP A 281 -9.24 12.65 2.90
CA ASP A 281 -9.78 11.32 3.15
C ASP A 281 -8.91 10.20 2.54
N CYS A 282 -7.59 10.36 2.68
CA CYS A 282 -6.60 9.43 2.17
C CYS A 282 -5.90 8.68 3.31
N ALA A 283 -6.00 7.35 3.33
CA ALA A 283 -5.16 6.45 4.13
C ALA A 283 -4.51 5.41 3.21
N PHE A 284 -3.18 5.45 3.08
CA PHE A 284 -2.38 4.57 2.24
C PHE A 284 -1.63 3.56 3.10
N VAL A 285 -2.15 2.33 3.14
CA VAL A 285 -1.74 1.32 4.12
C VAL A 285 -0.30 0.82 3.93
N SER A 286 0.36 0.50 5.03
CA SER A 286 1.72 -0.05 5.07
C SER A 286 1.72 -1.56 5.30
N GLY A 287 0.93 -2.05 6.26
CA GLY A 287 0.84 -3.48 6.57
C GLY A 287 0.32 -3.73 7.99
N ILE A 288 0.29 -4.99 8.39
CA ILE A 288 -0.05 -5.42 9.75
C ILE A 288 1.13 -6.09 10.46
N VAL A 289 1.18 -5.95 11.79
CA VAL A 289 2.04 -6.72 12.68
C VAL A 289 1.16 -7.44 13.69
N MET A 290 1.35 -8.76 13.83
CA MET A 290 0.61 -9.56 14.81
C MET A 290 1.00 -9.15 16.23
N ARG A 291 -0.01 -9.07 17.12
CA ARG A 291 0.16 -8.82 18.55
C ARG A 291 0.06 -10.13 19.33
N GLU A 292 0.61 -10.14 20.54
CA GLU A 292 0.54 -11.28 21.46
C GLU A 292 -0.90 -11.61 21.91
N ASP A 293 -1.81 -10.63 21.86
CA ASP A 293 -3.22 -10.77 22.20
C ASP A 293 -4.09 -11.33 21.05
N GLY A 294 -3.48 -11.69 19.91
CA GLY A 294 -4.17 -12.24 18.73
C GLY A 294 -4.77 -11.19 17.80
N LYS A 295 -4.72 -9.90 18.15
CA LYS A 295 -5.09 -8.79 17.26
C LYS A 295 -3.92 -8.39 16.36
N CYS A 296 -4.11 -7.34 15.55
CA CYS A 296 -3.08 -6.76 14.72
C CYS A 296 -2.92 -5.28 14.97
N ASP A 297 -1.68 -4.81 14.94
CA ASP A 297 -1.36 -3.40 14.71
C ASP A 297 -1.35 -3.16 13.19
N LEU A 298 -2.30 -2.37 12.69
CA LEU A 298 -2.41 -1.92 11.31
C LEU A 298 -1.72 -0.57 11.14
N TYR A 299 -0.68 -0.54 10.30
CA TYR A 299 0.11 0.65 9.99
C TYR A 299 -0.34 1.27 8.67
N SER A 300 -0.42 2.59 8.60
CA SER A 300 -0.83 3.31 7.40
C SER A 300 -0.26 4.72 7.33
N GLY A 301 0.16 5.14 6.15
CA GLY A 301 0.27 6.56 5.82
C GLY A 301 -1.11 7.23 5.88
N VAL A 302 -1.18 8.42 6.47
CA VAL A 302 -2.43 9.17 6.68
C VAL A 302 -2.29 10.58 6.14
N GLY A 303 -3.10 10.90 5.12
CA GLY A 303 -3.18 12.20 4.47
C GLY A 303 -1.86 12.69 3.87
N ASP A 304 -0.95 11.78 3.50
CA ASP A 304 0.41 12.06 3.01
C ASP A 304 1.25 12.96 3.95
N THR A 305 1.09 12.82 5.27
CA THR A 305 1.83 13.64 6.27
C THR A 305 2.27 12.89 7.52
N ARG A 306 1.60 11.79 7.87
CA ARG A 306 1.88 10.99 9.06
C ARG A 306 1.84 9.51 8.76
N GLU A 307 2.48 8.73 9.60
CA GLU A 307 2.29 7.30 9.73
C GLU A 307 1.46 7.03 10.99
N GLY A 308 0.38 6.27 10.87
CA GLY A 308 -0.49 5.89 11.97
C GLY A 308 -0.41 4.40 12.27
N ARG A 309 -0.76 4.04 13.51
CA ARG A 309 -1.00 2.65 13.95
C ARG A 309 -2.40 2.58 14.54
N MET A 310 -3.18 1.57 14.17
CA MET A 310 -4.46 1.26 14.83
C MET A 310 -4.59 -0.23 15.14
N VAL A 311 -5.25 -0.57 16.24
CA VAL A 311 -5.51 -1.97 16.62
C VAL A 311 -6.78 -2.48 15.96
N ILE A 312 -6.67 -3.58 15.23
CA ILE A 312 -7.78 -4.25 14.54
C ILE A 312 -7.82 -5.75 14.89
N ASP A 313 -8.97 -6.38 14.66
CA ASP A 313 -9.03 -7.84 14.65
C ASP A 313 -8.26 -8.42 13.46
N TYR A 314 -7.77 -9.66 13.59
CA TYR A 314 -7.01 -10.33 12.54
C TYR A 314 -7.83 -10.40 11.24
N PRO A 315 -7.38 -9.75 10.14
CA PRO A 315 -8.24 -9.55 8.98
C PRO A 315 -8.43 -10.81 8.14
N PHE A 316 -7.62 -11.86 8.34
CA PHE A 316 -7.68 -13.10 7.57
C PHE A 316 -8.24 -14.28 8.36
N GLU A 317 -8.97 -14.01 9.46
CA GLU A 317 -9.65 -15.02 10.26
C GLU A 317 -10.44 -16.01 9.37
N GLY A 318 -10.35 -17.31 9.67
CA GLY A 318 -10.92 -18.38 8.85
C GLY A 318 -10.12 -18.79 7.60
N HIS A 319 -9.02 -18.09 7.26
CA HIS A 319 -8.14 -18.45 6.12
C HIS A 319 -6.76 -18.95 6.51
N GLY A 320 -6.52 -19.19 7.81
CA GLY A 320 -5.24 -19.61 8.36
C GLY A 320 -4.46 -18.45 8.96
N THR A 321 -3.38 -18.77 9.67
CA THR A 321 -2.48 -17.81 10.31
C THR A 321 -1.42 -17.33 9.32
N ILE A 322 -0.83 -16.14 9.55
CA ILE A 322 0.36 -15.71 8.82
C ILE A 322 1.50 -16.71 9.07
N ALA A 323 2.15 -17.17 8.01
CA ALA A 323 3.20 -18.18 8.02
C ALA A 323 4.57 -17.65 7.59
N ASP A 324 4.63 -16.45 6.99
CA ASP A 324 5.87 -15.74 6.71
C ASP A 324 6.23 -14.73 7.81
N ASN A 325 7.38 -14.07 7.68
CA ASN A 325 7.82 -13.03 8.61
C ASN A 325 8.75 -12.03 7.89
N VAL A 326 8.99 -10.90 8.57
CA VAL A 326 9.96 -9.86 8.17
C VAL A 326 10.97 -9.65 9.30
N ASP A 327 11.41 -10.73 9.94
CA ASP A 327 12.45 -10.70 10.96
C ASP A 327 13.80 -11.03 10.29
N PHE A 328 14.65 -10.00 10.09
CA PHE A 328 15.97 -10.11 9.48
C PHE A 328 17.11 -10.08 10.51
#